data_AF-A0A4R9K9N6-F1
#
_entry.id   AF-A0A4R9K9N6-F1
#
_cell.length_a   1.000
_cell.length_b   1.000
_cell.length_c   1.000
_cell.angle_alpha   90.00
_cell.angle_beta   90.00
_cell.angle_gamma   90.00
#
_symmetry.space_group_name_H-M   'P 1'
#
loop_
_entity.id
_entity.type
_entity.pdbx_description
1 polymer ?
#
loop_
_entity_poly.entity_id
_entity_poly.type
_entity_poly.pdbx_seq_one_letter_code
_entity_poly.pdbx_strand_id
1 'polypeptide(L)'
;MSRVSEFLSLRLWPDMGYLFRIFGWVLVPFTIALLFVWQNVQVSRLNRELAIASQEKEKLLKKNDDLKIGMATYTSARRIEALYRKTYHYLPITVGDRIITVTLPPERNEAELETFRAP
;
A
#
# COMPACT_ATOMS: atom_id res chain seq x y z
N MET A 1 21.91 -9.44 -75.98
CA MET A 1 21.26 -8.85 -74.79
C MET A 1 21.99 -9.11 -73.46
N SER A 2 23.21 -9.68 -73.40
CA SER A 2 23.83 -10.05 -72.10
C SER A 2 24.86 -9.06 -71.52
N ARG A 3 25.49 -8.19 -72.32
CA ARG A 3 26.56 -7.29 -71.82
C ARG A 3 26.06 -6.15 -70.94
N VAL A 4 24.83 -5.68 -71.18
CA VAL A 4 24.20 -4.60 -70.41
C VAL A 4 23.75 -5.11 -69.04
N SER A 5 23.23 -6.34 -68.96
CA SER A 5 22.84 -6.97 -67.69
C SER A 5 24.04 -7.29 -66.80
N GLU A 6 25.19 -7.68 -67.38
CA GLU A 6 26.43 -7.89 -66.62
C GLU A 6 27.01 -6.56 -66.10
N PHE A 7 26.94 -5.48 -66.88
CA PHE A 7 27.36 -4.16 -66.42
C PHE A 7 26.45 -3.59 -65.31
N LEU A 8 25.14 -3.82 -65.42
CA LEU A 8 24.20 -3.45 -64.36
C LEU A 8 24.43 -4.27 -63.09
N SER A 9 24.65 -5.59 -63.18
CA SER A 9 24.81 -6.42 -61.97
C SER A 9 26.12 -6.13 -61.23
N LEU A 10 27.25 -5.97 -61.94
CA LEU A 10 28.56 -5.70 -61.34
C LEU A 10 28.63 -4.32 -60.66
N ARG A 11 27.94 -3.32 -61.20
CA ARG A 11 27.98 -1.94 -60.68
C ARG A 11 26.86 -1.64 -59.66
N LEU A 12 25.66 -2.17 -59.86
CA LEU A 12 24.53 -1.88 -58.97
C LEU A 12 24.58 -2.68 -57.66
N TRP A 13 25.17 -3.87 -57.63
CA TRP A 13 25.28 -4.65 -56.40
C TRP A 13 26.00 -3.93 -55.25
N PRO A 14 27.19 -3.33 -55.46
CA PRO A 14 27.85 -2.58 -54.40
C PRO A 14 27.09 -1.30 -53.99
N ASP A 15 26.47 -0.59 -54.94
CA ASP A 15 25.68 0.61 -54.66
C ASP A 15 24.39 0.28 -53.88
N MET A 16 23.70 -0.81 -54.24
CA MET A 16 22.53 -1.30 -53.52
C MET A 16 22.89 -1.74 -52.10
N GLY A 17 24.02 -2.42 -51.91
CA GLY A 17 24.52 -2.80 -50.58
C GLY A 17 24.84 -1.58 -49.71
N TYR A 18 25.44 -0.54 -50.28
CA TYR A 18 25.72 0.71 -49.57
C TYR A 18 24.44 1.45 -49.16
N LEU A 19 23.45 1.54 -50.07
CA LEU A 19 22.15 2.12 -49.76
C LEU A 19 21.40 1.34 -48.67
N PHE A 20 21.44 0.02 -48.71
CA PHE A 20 20.85 -0.83 -47.67
C PHE A 20 21.52 -0.61 -46.31
N ARG A 21 22.85 -0.43 -46.30
CA ARG A 21 23.60 -0.16 -45.07
C ARG A 21 23.22 1.19 -44.46
N ILE A 22 23.11 2.24 -45.27
CA ILE A 22 22.67 3.56 -44.81
C ILE A 22 21.23 3.48 -44.31
N PHE A 23 20.35 2.85 -45.08
CA PHE A 23 18.94 2.70 -44.72
C PHE A 23 18.79 1.97 -43.39
N GLY A 24 19.50 0.86 -43.19
CA GLY A 24 19.53 0.16 -41.90
C GLY A 24 20.07 1.03 -40.77
N TRP A 25 21.12 1.81 -41.02
CA TRP A 25 21.73 2.68 -40.00
C TRP A 25 20.82 3.83 -39.55
N VAL A 26 19.89 4.27 -40.41
CA VAL A 26 18.85 5.26 -40.06
C VAL A 26 17.61 4.59 -39.46
N LEU A 27 17.19 3.45 -40.01
CA LEU A 27 15.99 2.74 -39.59
C LEU A 27 16.14 2.16 -38.17
N VAL A 28 17.31 1.61 -37.83
CA VAL A 28 17.58 1.00 -36.52
C VAL A 28 17.38 1.99 -35.37
N PRO A 29 18.05 3.15 -35.31
CA PRO A 29 17.85 4.09 -34.21
C PRO A 29 16.43 4.66 -34.19
N PHE A 30 15.80 4.85 -35.36
CA PHE A 30 14.41 5.29 -35.44
C PHE A 30 13.45 4.27 -34.81
N THR A 31 13.64 2.99 -35.10
CA THR A 31 12.81 1.90 -34.54
C THR A 31 13.04 1.76 -33.04
N ILE A 32 14.29 1.88 -32.59
CA ILE A 32 14.65 1.88 -31.16
C ILE A 32 13.98 3.06 -30.44
N ALA A 33 14.00 4.26 -31.02
CA ALA A 33 13.36 5.43 -30.44
C ALA A 33 11.84 5.22 -30.28
N LEU A 34 11.18 4.68 -31.30
CA LEU A 34 9.75 4.36 -31.23
C LEU A 34 9.43 3.31 -30.17
N LEU A 35 10.23 2.25 -30.07
CA LEU A 35 10.09 1.23 -29.03
C LEU A 35 10.28 1.81 -27.63
N PHE A 36 11.26 2.71 -27.47
CA PHE A 36 11.52 3.37 -26.20
C PHE A 36 10.32 4.24 -25.78
N VAL A 37 9.79 5.05 -26.69
CA VAL A 37 8.58 5.86 -26.42
C VAL A 37 7.40 4.96 -26.06
N TRP A 38 7.18 3.87 -26.81
CA TRP A 38 6.12 2.92 -26.53
C TRP A 38 6.24 2.29 -25.13
N GLN A 39 7.43 1.82 -24.76
CA GLN A 39 7.69 1.26 -23.44
C GLN A 39 7.41 2.28 -22.32
N ASN A 40 7.86 3.52 -22.48
CA ASN A 40 7.65 4.57 -21.48
C ASN A 40 6.15 4.87 -21.27
N VAL A 41 5.35 4.88 -22.34
CA VAL A 41 3.90 5.05 -22.24
C VAL A 41 3.26 3.91 -21.44
N GLN A 42 3.67 2.67 -21.70
CA GLN A 42 3.14 1.50 -21.01
C GLN A 42 3.57 1.47 -19.53
N VAL A 43 4.83 1.78 -19.24
CA VAL A 43 5.34 1.87 -17.87
C VAL A 43 4.63 2.97 -17.08
N SER A 44 4.36 4.13 -17.71
CA SER A 44 3.61 5.22 -17.06
C SER A 44 2.18 4.80 -16.68
N ARG A 45 1.49 4.06 -17.56
CA ARG A 45 0.15 3.51 -17.27
C ARG A 45 0.19 2.52 -16.11
N LEU A 46 1.12 1.57 -16.14
CA LEU A 46 1.29 0.59 -15.08
C LEU A 46 1.63 1.23 -13.74
N ASN A 47 2.52 2.22 -13.72
CA ASN A 47 2.86 2.95 -12.51
C ASN A 47 1.67 3.71 -11.93
N ARG A 48 0.80 4.26 -12.80
CA ARG A 48 -0.42 4.92 -12.35
C ARG A 48 -1.41 3.94 -11.72
N GLU A 49 -1.62 2.79 -12.35
CA GLU A 49 -2.49 1.72 -11.81
C GLU A 49 -1.94 1.20 -10.47
N LEU A 50 -0.63 0.98 -10.40
CA LEU A 50 0.05 0.55 -9.18
C LEU A 50 -0.08 1.59 -8.06
N ALA A 51 0.06 2.87 -8.37
CA ALA A 51 -0.10 3.94 -7.39
C ALA A 51 -1.53 3.99 -6.82
N ILE A 52 -2.55 3.85 -7.68
CA ILE A 52 -3.95 3.81 -7.24
C ILE A 52 -4.20 2.59 -6.34
N ALA A 53 -3.78 1.41 -6.77
CA ALA A 53 -3.94 0.18 -6.00
C ALA A 53 -3.19 0.23 -4.65
N SER A 54 -1.97 0.80 -4.64
CA SER A 54 -1.19 0.98 -3.42
C SER A 54 -1.88 1.95 -2.44
N GLN A 55 -2.43 3.06 -2.96
CA GLN A 55 -3.13 4.03 -2.14
C GLN A 55 -4.43 3.45 -1.54
N GLU A 56 -5.14 2.62 -2.30
CA GLU A 56 -6.33 1.92 -1.82
C GLU A 56 -5.98 0.94 -0.69
N LYS A 57 -4.93 0.14 -0.87
CA LYS A 57 -4.43 -0.77 0.18
C LYS A 57 -4.11 -0.02 1.47
N GLU A 58 -3.41 1.10 1.38
CA GLU A 58 -3.05 1.91 2.55
C GLU A 58 -4.29 2.48 3.25
N LYS A 59 -5.27 2.99 2.49
CA LYS A 59 -6.55 3.47 3.05
C LYS A 59 -7.32 2.36 3.77
N LEU A 60 -7.36 1.16 3.20
CA LEU A 60 -8.04 0.01 3.81
C LEU A 60 -7.33 -0.44 5.09
N LEU A 61 -6.00 -0.43 5.10
CA LEU A 61 -5.21 -0.79 6.28
C LEU A 61 -5.44 0.21 7.42
N LYS A 62 -5.41 1.50 7.12
CA LYS A 62 -5.73 2.55 8.10
C LYS A 62 -7.14 2.40 8.67
N LYS A 63 -8.15 2.13 7.83
CA LYS A 63 -9.52 1.86 8.29
C LYS A 63 -9.60 0.62 9.18
N ASN A 64 -8.85 -0.43 8.87
CA ASN A 64 -8.83 -1.64 9.69
C ASN A 64 -8.25 -1.36 11.09
N ASP A 65 -7.18 -0.59 11.15
CA ASP A 65 -6.56 -0.20 12.41
C ASP A 65 -7.48 0.74 13.22
N ASP A 66 -8.10 1.72 12.58
CA ASP A 66 -9.13 2.58 13.22
C ASP A 66 -10.30 1.74 13.75
N LEU A 67 -10.73 0.71 13.02
CA LEU A 67 -11.80 -0.18 13.46
C LEU A 67 -11.37 -1.05 14.65
N LYS A 68 -10.12 -1.54 14.68
CA LYS A 68 -9.57 -2.29 15.81
C LYS A 68 -9.45 -1.41 17.04
N ILE A 69 -8.98 -0.17 16.88
CA ILE A 69 -8.92 0.82 17.94
C ILE A 69 -10.33 1.08 18.45
N GLY A 70 -11.27 1.39 17.56
CA GLY A 70 -12.68 1.56 17.90
C GLY A 70 -13.25 0.36 18.65
N MET A 71 -13.04 -0.86 18.17
CA MET A 71 -13.49 -2.08 18.82
C MET A 71 -12.84 -2.29 20.19
N ALA A 72 -11.56 -1.97 20.36
CA ALA A 72 -10.88 -2.01 21.66
C ALA A 72 -11.45 -0.95 22.62
N THR A 73 -11.77 0.25 22.13
CA THR A 73 -12.46 1.31 22.90
C THR A 73 -13.88 0.90 23.29
N TYR A 74 -14.67 0.34 22.38
CA TYR A 74 -16.01 -0.17 22.68
C TYR A 74 -15.98 -1.37 23.62
N THR A 75 -15.01 -2.28 23.45
CA THR A 75 -14.85 -3.45 24.32
C THR A 75 -14.37 -3.04 25.70
N SER A 76 -13.48 -2.05 25.82
CA SER A 76 -13.07 -1.50 27.12
C SER A 76 -14.22 -0.75 27.80
N ALA A 77 -14.99 0.07 27.08
CA ALA A 77 -16.20 0.70 27.61
C ALA A 77 -17.24 -0.35 28.09
N ARG A 78 -17.47 -1.40 27.29
CA ARG A 78 -18.35 -2.51 27.66
C ARG A 78 -17.81 -3.33 28.84
N ARG A 79 -16.50 -3.50 28.92
CA ARG A 79 -15.83 -4.18 30.05
C ARG A 79 -15.93 -3.35 31.32
N ILE A 80 -15.78 -2.04 31.22
CA ILE A 80 -15.98 -1.08 32.31
C ILE A 80 -17.45 -1.12 32.75
N GLU A 81 -18.42 -1.05 31.83
CA GLU A 81 -19.84 -1.16 32.14
C GLU A 81 -20.20 -2.47 32.85
N ALA A 82 -19.66 -3.60 32.38
CA ALA A 82 -19.85 -4.90 33.00
C ALA A 82 -19.22 -4.98 34.40
N LEU A 83 -18.05 -4.36 34.61
CA LEU A 83 -17.40 -4.27 35.90
C LEU A 83 -18.24 -3.43 36.89
N TYR A 84 -18.71 -2.26 36.47
CA TYR A 84 -19.57 -1.39 37.29
C TYR A 84 -20.92 -2.04 37.62
N ARG A 85 -21.52 -2.76 36.66
CA ARG A 85 -22.75 -3.53 36.91
C ARG A 85 -22.53 -4.64 37.94
N LYS A 86 -21.39 -5.33 37.91
CA LYS A 86 -21.03 -6.36 38.90
C LYS A 86 -20.79 -5.77 40.29
N THR A 87 -20.06 -4.66 40.39
CA THR A 87 -19.62 -4.12 41.69
C THR A 87 -20.68 -3.28 42.38
N TYR A 88 -21.52 -2.52 41.65
CA TYR A 88 -22.40 -1.51 42.26
C TYR A 88 -23.90 -1.75 42.04
N HIS A 89 -24.33 -2.76 41.27
CA HIS A 89 -25.75 -3.11 41.04
C HIS A 89 -26.65 -2.00 40.45
N TYR A 90 -26.13 -0.81 40.15
CA TYR A 90 -26.79 0.24 39.38
C TYR A 90 -25.83 0.79 38.31
N LEU A 91 -26.37 1.09 37.12
CA LEU A 91 -25.64 1.76 36.05
C LEU A 91 -25.74 3.28 36.28
N PRO A 92 -24.64 4.01 36.49
CA PRO A 92 -24.67 5.45 36.29
C PRO A 92 -24.88 5.70 34.79
N ILE A 93 -26.04 6.28 34.53
CA ILE A 93 -26.61 6.63 33.23
C ILE A 93 -25.63 7.48 32.42
N THR A 94 -25.65 7.24 31.10
CA THR A 94 -25.05 8.02 30.00
C THR A 94 -23.53 8.12 29.99
N VAL A 95 -22.89 7.17 29.30
CA VAL A 95 -21.58 7.37 28.62
C VAL A 95 -21.74 8.44 27.54
N GLY A 96 -21.83 9.69 27.96
CA GLY A 96 -21.80 10.87 27.11
C GLY A 96 -20.52 11.65 27.34
N ASP A 97 -19.66 11.71 26.31
CA ASP A 97 -18.62 12.69 25.94
C ASP A 97 -17.89 13.53 27.03
N ARG A 98 -17.77 13.04 28.26
CA ARG A 98 -17.06 13.73 29.35
C ARG A 98 -16.03 12.80 29.96
N ILE A 99 -14.76 13.21 29.89
CA ILE A 99 -13.66 12.52 30.57
C ILE A 99 -13.87 12.74 32.07
N ILE A 100 -14.25 11.69 32.80
CA ILE A 100 -14.35 11.71 34.27
C ILE A 100 -13.13 10.96 34.82
N THR A 101 -12.23 11.71 35.46
CA THR A 101 -11.12 11.12 36.22
C THR A 101 -11.63 10.63 37.57
N VAL A 102 -11.80 9.31 37.69
CA VAL A 102 -12.15 8.67 38.97
C VAL A 102 -10.85 8.23 39.65
N THR A 103 -10.54 8.85 40.79
CA THR A 103 -9.45 8.39 41.65
C THR A 103 -9.86 7.08 42.31
N LEU A 104 -9.16 6.00 41.98
CA LEU A 104 -9.37 4.70 42.62
C LEU A 104 -9.11 4.85 44.13
N PRO A 105 -10.01 4.35 45.01
CA PRO A 105 -9.67 4.20 46.41
C PRO A 105 -8.44 3.27 46.52
N PRO A 106 -7.50 3.57 47.44
CA PRO A 106 -6.28 2.78 47.57
C PRO A 106 -6.64 1.33 47.83
N GLU A 107 -6.03 0.43 47.06
CA GLU A 107 -6.16 -1.01 47.19
C GLU A 107 -5.76 -1.36 48.64
N ARG A 108 -6.73 -1.83 49.43
CA ARG A 108 -6.48 -2.27 50.80
C ARG A 108 -5.66 -3.55 50.68
N ASN A 109 -4.35 -3.43 50.82
CA ASN A 109 -3.42 -4.54 50.81
C ASN A 109 -3.91 -5.65 51.76
N GLU A 110 -4.20 -6.82 51.22
CA GLU A 110 -4.66 -8.00 51.96
C GLU A 110 -3.59 -8.55 52.94
N ALA A 111 -2.42 -7.91 53.02
CA ALA A 111 -1.31 -8.28 53.90
C ALA A 111 -1.52 -7.93 55.39
N GLU A 112 -2.45 -7.03 55.74
CA GLU A 112 -2.74 -6.71 57.16
C GLU A 112 -3.75 -7.67 57.83
N LEU A 113 -4.44 -8.51 57.05
CA LEU A 113 -5.45 -9.43 57.59
C LEU A 113 -4.85 -10.72 58.18
N GLU A 114 -3.63 -11.09 57.81
CA GLU A 114 -2.96 -12.28 58.37
C GLU A 114 -2.31 -12.03 59.74
N THR A 115 -2.01 -10.78 60.10
CA THR A 115 -1.41 -10.45 61.41
C THR A 115 -2.42 -10.39 62.55
N PHE A 116 -3.72 -10.31 62.26
CA PHE A 116 -4.78 -10.27 63.29
C PHE A 116 -5.33 -11.64 63.70
N ARG A 117 -4.83 -12.74 63.10
CA ARG A 117 -5.38 -14.09 63.27
C ARG A 117 -4.40 -15.15 63.78
N ALA A 118 -3.26 -14.73 64.35
CA ALA A 118 -2.39 -15.63 65.11
C ALA A 118 -2.63 -15.41 66.62
N PRO A 119 -3.01 -16.45 67.38
CA PRO A 119 -2.97 -16.43 68.85
C PRO A 119 -1.54 -16.45 69.40
#